data_AF-A0A7X8MN81-F1
#
_entry.id   AF-A0A7X8MN81-F1
#
_cell.length_a   1.000
_cell.length_b   1.000
_cell.length_c   1.000
_cell.angle_alpha   90.00
_cell.angle_beta   90.00
_cell.angle_gamma   90.00
#
_symmetry.space_group_name_H-M   'P 1'
#
loop_
_entity.id
_entity.type
_entity.pdbx_description
1 polymer ?
#
loop_
_entity_poly.entity_id
_entity_poly.type
_entity_poly.pdbx_seq_one_letter_code
_entity_poly.pdbx_strand_id
1 'polypeptide(L)'
;MHLRKAVFGPAKGVTTIKDWRNYQKHVAIALLFLIFCLFAYLDSFATLENKLEDRFLQKSGPVDTDIIIIGIDDQSLEDLGRFPWSRYVHADLFNILASAQPAAIGMDVIFSEPSVDPGEDLAMVEAIREAGNVVLPVYGNFQDYADGQGAITTEDLVEPFPDFPDQFITGHINTFPDPDGIIRKTALYLDHNGEMVPSFAWRLYEQYCQARGLEKPELSNVPLDPIKRMEIAYTGVPGDYEQVSYSQVLSGEIPTEVFRDRIVLVGIYTVGIGDYYFTPLAAEAPMFGVEVHANILQNLLQGNYKERVPLAATLLIMLLLAIVAALVFTRFSPVKGLAVWAVLVLGYLLVARQMYDKGYLLDLLYPLLFVSLAYLVALAASYISEMLERRRITGVFNRYVAPQVVNKILEGGESALQLGGTRREITVLFVDIRGFTPLSEATAPEEVVEILNEYLTLVAQSIFQFGGTLDKFIGDAAMAIYNAPLDLEDHCFKAVQSAWAMKEGAVPLQQRLFEKFGRNVQFGIGVNTGPAVIGNIGASFRMDYTAIGDTVNTSARLESNAQAGQILISQAVYEQVQDRVEVTSLGEISVKGKTQGINVYQVDGIKA
;
A
#
# COMPACT_ATOMS: atom_id res chain seq x y z
N MET A 1 -12.76 -34.66 3.12
CA MET A 1 -11.33 -34.61 3.51
C MET A 1 -10.72 -35.98 3.87
N HIS A 2 -11.47 -37.09 3.91
CA HIS A 2 -10.96 -38.41 4.34
C HIS A 2 -10.53 -39.41 3.25
N LEU A 3 -10.71 -39.13 1.96
CA LEU A 3 -10.41 -40.09 0.88
C LEU A 3 -9.01 -39.91 0.22
N ARG A 4 -8.23 -38.90 0.61
CA ARG A 4 -6.91 -38.64 0.00
C ARG A 4 -5.75 -39.45 0.61
N LYS A 5 -5.98 -40.22 1.68
CA LYS A 5 -4.93 -40.91 2.45
C LYS A 5 -4.73 -42.39 2.13
N ALA A 6 -5.59 -43.01 1.32
CA ALA A 6 -5.59 -44.48 1.16
C ALA A 6 -4.81 -45.03 -0.05
N VAL A 7 -4.38 -44.18 -1.01
CA VAL A 7 -3.83 -44.67 -2.30
C VAL A 7 -2.37 -44.26 -2.55
N PHE A 8 -1.84 -43.24 -1.86
CA PHE A 8 -0.46 -42.80 -2.05
C PHE A 8 0.27 -42.73 -0.71
N GLY A 9 1.23 -43.64 -0.50
CA GLY A 9 2.21 -43.55 0.59
C GLY A 9 3.02 -42.24 0.48
N PRO A 10 3.67 -41.80 1.58
CA PRO A 10 4.29 -40.48 1.62
C PRO A 10 5.52 -40.43 0.71
N ALA A 11 5.35 -39.82 -0.46
CA ALA A 11 6.47 -39.42 -1.30
C ALA A 11 7.25 -38.32 -0.55
N LYS A 12 8.36 -38.71 0.10
CA LYS A 12 9.38 -37.77 0.58
C LYS A 12 9.94 -37.04 -0.64
N GLY A 13 9.75 -35.71 -0.71
CA GLY A 13 10.49 -34.86 -1.64
C GLY A 13 9.68 -34.03 -2.66
N VAL A 14 8.35 -33.92 -2.53
CA VAL A 14 7.58 -32.95 -3.34
C VAL A 14 7.25 -31.75 -2.46
N THR A 15 8.03 -30.68 -2.57
CA THR A 15 7.60 -29.35 -2.11
C THR A 15 6.23 -29.10 -2.71
N THR A 16 5.20 -28.99 -1.87
CA THR A 16 3.86 -28.78 -2.39
C THR A 16 3.83 -27.42 -3.10
N ILE A 17 3.00 -27.25 -4.15
CA ILE A 17 2.85 -25.97 -4.86
C ILE A 17 2.58 -24.79 -3.90
N LYS A 18 1.99 -25.10 -2.73
CA LYS A 18 1.77 -24.16 -1.63
C LYS A 18 3.07 -23.68 -0.98
N ASP A 19 4.06 -24.56 -0.82
CA ASP A 19 5.38 -24.24 -0.26
C ASP A 19 6.17 -23.33 -1.21
N TRP A 20 6.09 -23.58 -2.53
CA TRP A 20 6.71 -22.72 -3.54
C TRP A 20 6.13 -21.30 -3.57
N ARG A 21 4.80 -21.17 -3.42
CA ARG A 21 4.12 -19.86 -3.38
C ARG A 21 4.46 -19.07 -2.12
N ASN A 22 4.55 -19.74 -0.97
CA ASN A 22 4.98 -19.08 0.26
C ASN A 22 6.45 -18.64 0.18
N TYR A 23 7.30 -19.46 -0.43
CA TYR A 23 8.71 -19.11 -0.69
C TYR A 23 8.84 -17.81 -1.50
N GLN A 24 8.10 -17.63 -2.58
CA GLN A 24 8.12 -16.39 -3.36
C GLN A 24 7.72 -15.15 -2.54
N LYS A 25 6.73 -15.28 -1.64
CA LYS A 25 6.34 -14.18 -0.75
C LYS A 25 7.44 -13.84 0.26
N HIS A 26 8.11 -14.85 0.82
CA HIS A 26 9.23 -14.63 1.75
C HIS A 26 10.39 -13.91 1.06
N VAL A 27 10.73 -14.32 -0.17
CA VAL A 27 11.78 -13.65 -0.97
C VAL A 27 11.39 -12.20 -1.27
N ALA A 28 10.14 -11.93 -1.64
CA ALA A 28 9.67 -10.58 -1.90
C ALA A 28 9.76 -9.66 -0.66
N ILE A 29 9.34 -10.16 0.51
CA ILE A 29 9.45 -9.42 1.78
C ILE A 29 10.92 -9.17 2.15
N ALA A 30 11.80 -10.15 1.94
CA ALA A 30 13.24 -10.01 2.21
C ALA A 30 13.91 -8.97 1.28
N LEU A 31 13.58 -8.98 -0.01
CA LEU A 31 14.06 -7.96 -0.96
C LEU A 31 13.55 -6.57 -0.59
N LEU A 32 12.27 -6.46 -0.21
CA LEU A 32 11.70 -5.21 0.25
C LEU A 32 12.43 -4.68 1.50
N PHE A 33 12.73 -5.57 2.45
CA PHE A 33 13.49 -5.22 3.65
C PHE A 33 14.88 -4.65 3.30
N LEU A 34 15.60 -5.30 2.38
CA LEU A 34 16.92 -4.81 1.93
C LEU A 34 16.84 -3.43 1.26
N ILE A 35 15.81 -3.20 0.44
CA ILE A 35 15.56 -1.88 -0.18
C ILE A 35 15.31 -0.81 0.88
N PHE A 36 14.49 -1.11 1.89
CA PHE A 36 14.20 -0.16 2.97
C PHE A 36 15.41 0.07 3.89
N CYS A 37 16.24 -0.95 4.12
CA CYS A 37 17.53 -0.76 4.79
C CYS A 37 18.43 0.22 4.04
N LEU A 38 18.47 0.13 2.70
CA LEU A 38 19.23 1.06 1.87
C LEU A 38 18.66 2.48 1.95
N PHE A 39 17.33 2.65 1.88
CA PHE A 39 16.72 3.97 2.01
C PHE A 39 16.94 4.60 3.39
N ALA A 40 16.85 3.80 4.46
CA ALA A 40 17.16 4.27 5.81
C ALA A 40 18.64 4.63 5.97
N TYR A 41 19.55 3.85 5.38
CA TYR A 41 20.99 4.14 5.40
C TYR A 41 21.34 5.45 4.64
N LEU A 42 20.66 5.71 3.52
CA LEU A 42 20.86 6.91 2.71
C LEU A 42 20.04 8.12 3.20
N ASP A 43 19.25 7.96 4.26
CA ASP A 43 18.29 8.93 4.78
C ASP A 43 17.42 9.62 3.68
N SER A 44 16.94 8.82 2.73
CA SER A 44 16.31 9.32 1.49
C SER A 44 15.03 10.14 1.68
N PHE A 45 14.39 10.02 2.85
CA PHE A 45 13.11 10.65 3.15
C PHE A 45 13.13 11.47 4.45
N ALA A 46 14.29 12.01 4.84
CA ALA A 46 14.48 12.79 6.07
C ALA A 46 13.39 13.86 6.30
N THR A 47 13.04 14.65 5.29
CA THR A 47 12.00 15.69 5.42
C THR A 47 10.61 15.12 5.70
N LEU A 48 10.28 13.95 5.17
CA LEU A 48 8.99 13.29 5.45
C LEU A 48 8.99 12.64 6.83
N GLU A 49 10.12 12.08 7.26
CA GLU A 49 10.35 11.56 8.61
C GLU A 49 10.12 12.68 9.63
N ASN A 50 10.84 13.79 9.52
CA ASN A 50 10.71 14.95 10.42
C ASN A 50 9.26 15.47 10.49
N LYS A 51 8.55 15.56 9.37
CA LYS A 51 7.14 15.99 9.36
C LYS A 51 6.19 15.02 10.07
N LEU A 52 6.48 13.71 10.01
CA LEU A 52 5.70 12.71 10.74
C LEU A 52 6.00 12.78 12.24
N GLU A 53 7.27 12.97 12.60
CA GLU A 53 7.72 13.14 13.99
C GLU A 53 7.11 14.40 14.61
N ASP A 54 7.14 15.54 13.92
CA ASP A 54 6.53 16.80 14.37
C ASP A 54 5.03 16.60 14.68
N ARG A 55 4.31 15.91 13.80
CA ARG A 55 2.87 15.70 13.95
C ARG A 55 2.53 14.73 15.08
N PHE A 56 3.36 13.73 15.32
CA PHE A 56 3.01 12.59 16.18
C PHE A 56 3.70 12.62 17.55
N LEU A 57 4.90 13.20 17.65
CA LEU A 57 5.74 13.17 18.84
C LEU A 57 5.80 14.51 19.58
N GLN A 58 5.90 15.62 18.86
CA GLN A 58 5.93 16.96 19.46
C GLN A 58 4.57 17.29 20.08
N LYS A 59 4.58 17.92 21.26
CA LYS A 59 3.36 18.24 22.01
C LYS A 59 3.57 19.47 22.88
N SER A 60 2.66 20.44 22.78
CA SER A 60 2.66 21.58 23.70
C SER A 60 2.33 21.16 25.13
N GLY A 61 2.82 21.96 26.08
CA GLY A 61 2.66 21.72 27.50
C GLY A 61 2.86 23.01 28.30
N PRO A 62 2.76 22.92 29.64
CA PRO A 62 3.04 24.07 30.49
C PRO A 62 4.52 24.48 30.38
N VAL A 63 4.76 25.76 30.16
CA VAL A 63 6.09 26.38 30.15
C VAL A 63 6.57 26.69 31.58
N ASP A 64 7.88 26.81 31.75
CA ASP A 64 8.51 27.14 33.02
C ASP A 64 8.31 28.62 33.36
N THR A 65 7.96 28.89 34.61
CA THR A 65 7.79 30.25 35.11
C THR A 65 9.12 30.91 35.47
N ASP A 66 10.23 30.18 35.52
CA ASP A 66 11.55 30.76 35.78
C ASP A 66 12.10 31.52 34.56
N ILE A 67 11.43 31.47 33.40
CA ILE A 67 11.79 32.24 32.20
C ILE A 67 10.80 33.39 32.04
N ILE A 68 11.31 34.60 31.75
CA ILE A 68 10.52 35.77 31.36
C ILE A 68 11.17 36.48 30.17
N ILE A 69 10.33 36.99 29.27
CA ILE A 69 10.77 37.72 28.09
C ILE A 69 10.45 39.20 28.26
N ILE A 70 11.45 40.06 28.05
CA ILE A 70 11.29 41.49 27.84
C ILE A 70 11.34 41.72 26.34
N GLY A 71 10.17 41.95 25.76
CA GLY A 71 10.02 42.09 24.31
C GLY A 71 10.34 43.50 23.84
N ILE A 72 11.24 43.62 22.85
CA ILE A 72 11.32 44.77 21.96
C ILE A 72 10.13 44.63 20.99
N ASP A 73 8.97 45.08 21.47
CA ASP A 73 7.67 44.91 20.85
C ASP A 73 7.14 46.21 20.24
N ASP A 74 5.96 46.14 19.61
CA ASP A 74 5.35 47.29 18.94
C ASP A 74 5.09 48.46 19.91
N GLN A 75 4.68 48.17 21.15
CA GLN A 75 4.50 49.19 22.20
C GLN A 75 5.82 49.91 22.50
N SER A 76 6.91 49.16 22.64
CA SER A 76 8.22 49.75 22.91
C SER A 76 8.73 50.61 21.74
N LEU A 77 8.42 50.22 20.50
CA LEU A 77 8.72 51.03 19.31
C LEU A 77 7.88 52.31 19.23
N GLU A 78 6.63 52.29 19.72
CA GLU A 78 5.79 53.48 19.83
C GLU A 78 6.34 54.45 20.89
N ASP A 79 6.76 53.94 22.04
CA ASP A 79 7.21 54.74 23.19
C ASP A 79 8.64 55.29 23.03
N LEU A 80 9.56 54.46 22.55
CA LEU A 80 10.99 54.76 22.49
C LEU A 80 11.46 55.16 21.08
N GLY A 81 10.59 54.97 20.08
CA GLY A 81 10.87 55.26 18.67
C GLY A 81 11.56 54.11 17.94
N ARG A 82 12.13 54.43 16.78
CA ARG A 82 12.67 53.43 15.84
C ARG A 82 13.92 52.75 16.41
N PHE A 83 13.89 51.41 16.45
CA PHE A 83 15.04 50.55 16.76
C PHE A 83 16.08 50.51 15.60
N PRO A 84 17.40 50.37 15.85
CA PRO A 84 18.06 50.23 17.16
C PRO A 84 18.10 51.52 17.98
N TRP A 85 17.99 51.40 19.31
CA TRP A 85 18.05 52.53 20.24
C TRP A 85 19.48 52.81 20.72
N SER A 86 19.68 53.96 21.36
CA SER A 86 20.95 54.36 21.99
C SER A 86 21.35 53.37 23.09
N ARG A 87 22.65 53.12 23.28
CA ARG A 87 23.09 52.18 24.34
C ARG A 87 22.83 52.70 25.75
N TYR A 88 22.58 54.01 25.93
CA TYR A 88 22.09 54.53 27.21
C TYR A 88 20.75 53.88 27.62
N VAL A 89 19.86 53.64 26.65
CA VAL A 89 18.55 52.99 26.89
C VAL A 89 18.74 51.53 27.35
N HIS A 90 19.75 50.85 26.83
CA HIS A 90 20.10 49.50 27.25
C HIS A 90 20.83 49.47 28.60
N ALA A 91 21.70 50.44 28.87
CA ALA A 91 22.33 50.61 30.17
C ALA A 91 21.30 50.84 31.28
N ASP A 92 20.29 51.69 31.05
CA ASP A 92 19.21 51.93 32.01
C ASP A 92 18.41 50.65 32.31
N LEU A 93 18.10 49.84 31.29
CA LEU A 93 17.45 48.55 31.49
C LEU A 93 18.31 47.63 32.37
N PHE A 94 19.61 47.50 32.07
CA PHE A 94 20.49 46.64 32.87
C PHE A 94 20.63 47.13 34.32
N ASN A 95 20.66 48.44 34.56
CA ASN A 95 20.67 48.99 35.92
C ASN A 95 19.39 48.64 36.70
N ILE A 96 18.22 48.73 36.04
CA ILE A 96 16.94 48.32 36.63
C ILE A 96 16.96 46.82 36.94
N LEU A 97 17.38 45.98 36.00
CA LEU A 97 17.44 44.54 36.18
C LEU A 97 18.47 44.13 37.24
N ALA A 98 19.63 44.77 37.31
CA ALA A 98 20.65 44.52 38.34
C ALA A 98 20.06 44.70 39.75
N SER A 99 19.22 45.73 39.95
CA SER A 99 18.52 45.96 41.21
C SER A 99 17.50 44.87 41.58
N ALA A 100 16.95 44.18 40.58
CA ALA A 100 15.99 43.09 40.73
C ALA A 100 16.63 41.75 41.12
N GLN A 101 17.95 41.59 40.88
CA GLN A 101 18.71 40.36 41.12
C GLN A 101 18.13 39.13 40.37
N PRO A 102 18.02 39.19 39.02
CA PRO A 102 17.69 38.01 38.23
C PRO A 102 18.80 36.96 38.34
N ALA A 103 18.47 35.70 38.07
CA ALA A 103 19.46 34.63 38.06
C ALA A 103 20.38 34.72 36.82
N ALA A 104 19.83 35.13 35.68
CA ALA A 104 20.60 35.39 34.46
C ALA A 104 19.88 36.42 33.58
N ILE A 105 20.63 37.24 32.84
CA ILE A 105 20.09 38.19 31.86
C ILE A 105 20.67 37.86 30.50
N GLY A 106 19.82 37.61 29.51
CA GLY A 106 20.22 37.40 28.13
C GLY A 106 19.76 38.55 27.25
N MET A 107 20.69 39.20 26.56
CA MET A 107 20.36 40.21 25.56
C MET A 107 20.54 39.61 24.17
N ASP A 108 19.46 39.23 23.50
CA ASP A 108 19.45 38.69 22.15
C ASP A 108 19.44 39.82 21.10
N VAL A 109 20.47 40.65 21.17
CA VAL A 109 20.75 41.75 20.24
C VAL A 109 22.27 41.85 20.08
N ILE A 110 22.75 41.79 18.84
CA ILE A 110 24.19 41.90 18.54
C ILE A 110 24.60 43.37 18.41
N PHE A 111 25.63 43.76 19.17
CA PHE A 111 26.24 45.09 19.16
C PHE A 111 27.61 45.05 18.47
N SER A 112 27.63 44.74 17.17
CA SER A 112 28.84 44.43 16.39
C SER A 112 29.68 45.64 15.98
N GLU A 113 29.10 46.85 15.99
CA GLU A 113 29.77 48.10 15.61
C GLU A 113 29.85 49.02 16.83
N PRO A 114 30.97 49.74 17.08
CA PRO A 114 31.03 50.75 18.13
C PRO A 114 29.93 51.81 17.99
N SER A 115 29.42 52.36 19.10
CA SER A 115 28.51 53.50 19.01
C SER A 115 29.22 54.73 18.45
N VAL A 116 28.44 55.62 17.82
CA VAL A 116 28.92 56.92 17.34
C VAL A 116 29.40 57.79 18.51
N ASP A 117 28.77 57.66 19.68
CA ASP A 117 29.21 58.27 20.94
C ASP A 117 29.90 57.20 21.82
N PRO A 118 31.23 57.24 22.03
CA PRO A 118 31.91 56.29 22.91
C PRO A 118 31.38 56.28 24.36
N GLY A 119 30.72 57.36 24.81
CA GLY A 119 30.06 57.41 26.12
C GLY A 119 28.92 56.40 26.26
N GLU A 120 28.21 56.11 25.17
CA GLU A 120 27.14 55.10 25.13
C GLU A 120 27.70 53.70 25.40
N ASP A 121 28.82 53.37 24.75
CA ASP A 121 29.50 52.08 24.90
C ASP A 121 29.95 51.89 26.35
N LEU A 122 30.61 52.90 26.90
CA LEU A 122 31.10 52.88 28.27
C LEU A 122 29.97 52.72 29.29
N ALA A 123 28.85 53.45 29.13
CA ALA A 123 27.71 53.35 30.04
C ALA A 123 27.11 51.94 30.06
N MET A 124 26.96 51.32 28.88
CA MET A 124 26.42 49.96 28.78
C MET A 124 27.41 48.91 29.29
N VAL A 125 28.71 49.05 29.01
CA VAL A 125 29.77 48.19 29.58
C VAL A 125 29.75 48.23 31.11
N GLU A 126 29.61 49.43 31.70
CA GLU A 126 29.59 49.61 33.16
C GLU A 126 28.33 48.98 33.78
N ALA A 127 27.16 49.18 33.17
CA ALA A 127 25.90 48.57 33.60
C ALA A 127 25.94 47.02 33.52
N ILE A 128 26.51 46.47 32.43
CA ILE A 128 26.70 45.02 32.28
C ILE A 128 27.61 44.47 33.37
N ARG A 129 28.72 45.18 33.66
CA ARG A 129 29.68 44.77 34.69
C ARG A 129 29.05 44.80 36.09
N GLU A 130 28.22 45.80 36.37
CA GLU A 130 27.51 45.92 37.65
C GLU A 130 26.48 44.79 37.84
N ALA A 131 25.74 44.44 36.78
CA ALA A 131 24.81 43.30 36.80
C ALA A 131 25.54 41.96 36.99
N GLY A 132 26.69 41.76 36.33
CA GLY A 132 27.61 40.63 36.54
C GLY A 132 27.16 39.27 35.99
N ASN A 133 25.92 39.15 35.50
CA ASN A 133 25.32 37.92 34.98
C ASN A 133 24.62 38.11 33.62
N VAL A 134 25.06 39.12 32.85
CA VAL A 134 24.55 39.38 31.51
C VAL A 134 25.31 38.53 30.50
N VAL A 135 24.57 37.82 29.66
CA VAL A 135 25.06 37.08 28.51
C VAL A 135 24.74 37.87 27.24
N LEU A 136 25.76 38.11 26.42
CA LEU A 136 25.64 38.76 25.12
C LEU A 136 25.77 37.75 23.99
N PRO A 137 25.19 38.03 22.81
CA PRO A 137 25.21 37.12 21.69
C PRO A 137 26.49 37.31 20.87
N VAL A 138 27.03 36.20 20.37
CA VAL A 138 28.00 36.18 19.27
C VAL A 138 27.40 35.48 18.07
N TYR A 139 27.90 35.76 16.88
CA TYR A 139 27.41 35.13 15.65
C TYR A 139 28.55 34.58 14.80
N GLY A 140 28.53 33.27 14.56
CA GLY A 140 29.46 32.62 13.64
C GLY A 140 29.06 32.79 12.18
N ASN A 141 30.02 33.16 11.34
CA ASN A 141 29.86 33.21 9.89
C ASN A 141 30.34 31.90 9.26
N PHE A 142 29.44 31.21 8.55
CA PHE A 142 29.73 29.93 7.91
C PHE A 142 29.77 30.07 6.38
N GLN A 143 30.80 29.52 5.74
CA GLN A 143 30.83 29.36 4.28
C GLN A 143 30.24 28.01 3.83
N ASP A 144 30.40 26.96 4.64
CA ASP A 144 29.80 25.63 4.46
C ASP A 144 29.50 24.99 5.84
N TYR A 145 28.44 24.18 5.92
CA TYR A 145 28.16 23.35 7.10
C TYR A 145 29.12 22.14 7.07
N ALA A 146 30.05 22.08 8.03
CA ALA A 146 31.18 21.14 8.11
C ALA A 146 30.87 19.65 7.82
N ASP A 147 31.90 18.96 7.30
CA ASP A 147 32.26 17.53 7.05
C ASP A 147 31.45 16.32 7.61
N GLY A 148 30.26 16.53 8.18
CA GLY A 148 29.34 15.49 8.64
C GLY A 148 29.63 14.91 10.03
N GLN A 149 30.69 15.35 10.71
CA GLN A 149 31.03 14.94 12.08
C GLN A 149 31.77 16.07 12.85
N GLY A 150 31.51 16.17 14.16
CA GLY A 150 32.15 17.17 15.03
C GLY A 150 31.35 18.47 15.13
N ALA A 151 31.76 19.38 16.02
CA ALA A 151 31.06 20.65 16.16
C ALA A 151 31.14 21.47 14.87
N ILE A 152 30.10 22.26 14.61
CA ILE A 152 30.06 23.11 13.42
C ILE A 152 31.15 24.19 13.56
N THR A 153 32.06 24.23 12.59
CA THR A 153 33.22 25.12 12.60
C THR A 153 32.89 26.48 12.00
N THR A 154 33.31 27.56 12.67
CA THR A 154 33.21 28.94 12.16
C THR A 154 34.59 29.57 12.09
N GLU A 155 34.95 30.18 10.96
CA GLU A 155 36.23 30.87 10.78
C GLU A 155 36.23 32.27 11.37
N ASP A 156 35.05 32.88 11.46
CA ASP A 156 34.84 34.26 11.87
C ASP A 156 33.69 34.33 12.88
N LEU A 157 33.87 35.15 13.92
CA LEU A 157 32.89 35.41 14.96
C LEU A 157 32.65 36.91 15.03
N VAL A 158 31.38 37.30 14.88
CA VAL A 158 30.94 38.64 15.16
C VAL A 158 30.76 38.77 16.67
N GLU A 159 31.65 39.55 17.30
CA GLU A 159 31.65 39.79 18.75
C GLU A 159 30.96 41.11 19.12
N PRO A 160 30.30 41.16 20.29
CA PRO A 160 29.72 42.41 20.79
C PRO A 160 30.82 43.31 21.35
N PHE A 161 30.70 44.62 21.15
CA PHE A 161 31.66 45.61 21.65
C PHE A 161 33.11 45.28 21.27
N PRO A 162 33.50 45.43 20.00
CA PRO A 162 34.84 45.02 19.52
C PRO A 162 36.01 45.73 20.22
N ASP A 163 35.76 46.84 20.94
CA ASP A 163 36.75 47.52 21.77
C ASP A 163 36.94 46.88 23.17
N PHE A 164 36.08 45.93 23.56
CA PHE A 164 36.04 45.26 24.87
C PHE A 164 35.76 43.74 24.79
N PRO A 165 36.39 42.98 23.88
CA PRO A 165 35.97 41.61 23.53
C PRO A 165 36.01 40.62 24.72
N ASP A 166 37.00 40.76 25.61
CA ASP A 166 37.23 39.80 26.71
C ASP A 166 36.49 40.13 28.02
N GLN A 167 35.59 41.13 28.02
CA GLN A 167 34.94 41.60 29.26
C GLN A 167 33.59 40.95 29.55
N PHE A 168 33.03 40.20 28.61
CA PHE A 168 31.64 39.76 28.65
C PHE A 168 31.50 38.25 28.63
N ILE A 169 30.40 37.78 29.22
CA ILE A 169 29.96 36.40 29.03
C ILE A 169 29.24 36.36 27.69
N THR A 170 29.78 35.58 26.75
CA THR A 170 29.24 35.47 25.40
C THR A 170 28.81 34.05 25.07
N GLY A 171 27.77 33.93 24.25
CA GLY A 171 27.33 32.67 23.68
C GLY A 171 26.68 32.85 22.31
N HIS A 172 26.82 31.84 21.44
CA HIS A 172 26.36 31.98 20.05
C HIS A 172 24.84 31.85 19.92
N ILE A 173 24.25 32.62 19.00
CA ILE A 173 22.80 32.58 18.70
C ILE A 173 22.47 31.92 17.36
N ASN A 174 23.47 31.35 16.67
CA ASN A 174 23.27 30.74 15.35
C ASN A 174 22.16 29.67 15.35
N THR A 175 21.23 29.81 14.40
CA THR A 175 20.15 28.85 14.14
C THR A 175 20.44 28.04 12.89
N PHE A 176 20.05 26.77 12.90
CA PHE A 176 20.31 25.82 11.81
C PHE A 176 18.99 25.16 11.39
N PRO A 177 18.21 25.80 10.51
CA PRO A 177 16.97 25.21 10.00
C PRO A 177 17.25 23.91 9.26
N ASP A 178 16.33 22.95 9.40
CA ASP A 178 16.30 21.78 8.51
C ASP A 178 15.99 22.20 7.06
N PRO A 179 16.16 21.33 6.05
CA PRO A 179 15.91 21.67 4.65
C PRO A 179 14.50 22.20 4.33
N ASP A 180 13.53 21.99 5.22
CA ASP A 180 12.17 22.54 5.11
C ASP A 180 11.96 23.88 5.84
N GLY A 181 13.03 24.49 6.38
CA GLY A 181 13.02 25.79 7.04
C GLY A 181 12.56 25.76 8.50
N ILE A 182 12.29 24.58 9.06
CA ILE A 182 11.83 24.43 10.44
C ILE A 182 13.03 24.27 11.38
N ILE A 183 13.02 24.99 12.51
CA ILE A 183 14.03 24.85 13.55
C ILE A 183 13.65 23.67 14.46
N ARG A 184 14.32 22.52 14.31
CA ARG A 184 14.13 21.35 15.19
C ARG A 184 15.27 21.13 16.17
N LYS A 185 16.45 21.65 15.85
CA LYS A 185 17.69 21.40 16.59
C LYS A 185 18.45 22.69 16.82
N THR A 186 19.26 22.70 17.87
CA THR A 186 20.18 23.80 18.19
C THR A 186 21.59 23.25 18.41
N ALA A 187 22.62 23.94 17.89
CA ALA A 187 23.99 23.63 18.29
C ALA A 187 24.20 24.12 19.72
N LEU A 188 24.67 23.25 20.63
CA LEU A 188 25.02 23.71 21.99
C LEU A 188 26.39 24.37 22.06
N TYR A 189 27.22 24.13 21.07
CA TYR A 189 28.47 24.83 20.89
C TYR A 189 28.93 24.78 19.43
N LEU A 190 29.73 25.78 19.06
CA LEU A 190 30.49 25.85 17.82
C LEU A 190 31.97 25.59 18.11
N ASP A 191 32.72 25.27 17.07
CA ASP A 191 34.18 25.28 17.08
C ASP A 191 34.67 26.53 16.34
N HIS A 192 35.38 27.40 17.04
CA HIS A 192 36.06 28.54 16.44
C HIS A 192 37.56 28.39 16.64
N ASN A 193 38.28 28.08 15.57
CA ASN A 193 39.74 27.92 15.58
C ASN A 193 40.27 26.94 16.66
N GLY A 194 39.51 25.88 16.97
CA GLY A 194 39.83 24.88 18.00
C GLY A 194 39.28 25.20 19.39
N GLU A 195 38.62 26.37 19.56
CA GLU A 195 37.99 26.77 20.80
C GLU A 195 36.49 26.51 20.78
N MET A 196 35.98 25.95 21.89
CA MET A 196 34.55 25.73 22.07
C MET A 196 33.88 27.07 22.35
N VAL A 197 32.91 27.45 21.52
CA VAL A 197 32.03 28.59 21.73
C VAL A 197 30.66 28.07 22.14
N PRO A 198 30.24 28.13 23.42
CA PRO A 198 28.95 27.63 23.86
C PRO A 198 27.79 28.48 23.32
N SER A 199 26.59 27.90 23.25
CA SER A 199 25.39 28.63 22.83
C SER A 199 24.93 29.63 23.87
N PHE A 200 24.24 30.68 23.39
CA PHE A 200 23.63 31.71 24.22
C PHE A 200 22.72 31.12 25.31
N ALA A 201 21.84 30.18 24.92
CA ALA A 201 20.96 29.49 25.86
C ALA A 201 21.74 28.64 26.87
N TRP A 202 22.83 27.97 26.46
CA TRP A 202 23.67 27.22 27.40
C TRP A 202 24.33 28.16 28.43
N ARG A 203 24.90 29.28 27.99
CA ARG A 203 25.51 30.28 28.88
C ARG A 203 24.53 30.84 29.91
N LEU A 204 23.31 31.13 29.48
CA LEU A 204 22.24 31.59 30.39
C LEU A 204 21.90 30.53 31.43
N TYR A 205 21.82 29.26 31.01
CA TYR A 205 21.60 28.16 31.94
C TYR A 205 22.77 27.97 32.92
N GLU A 206 24.03 28.18 32.48
CA GLU A 206 25.19 28.18 33.39
C GLU A 206 25.08 29.28 34.45
N GLN A 207 24.72 30.51 34.06
CA GLN A 207 24.51 31.63 34.97
C GLN A 207 23.36 31.35 35.95
N TYR A 208 22.24 30.81 35.46
CA TYR A 208 21.11 30.42 36.29
C TYR A 208 21.51 29.37 37.34
N CYS A 209 22.23 28.33 36.94
CA CYS A 209 22.70 27.30 37.86
C CYS A 209 23.66 27.87 38.91
N GLN A 210 24.58 28.74 38.49
CA GLN A 210 25.52 29.40 39.38
C GLN A 210 24.80 30.28 40.41
N ALA A 211 23.83 31.10 39.99
CA ALA A 211 23.06 31.97 40.88
C ALA A 211 22.21 31.17 41.89
N ARG A 212 21.66 30.03 41.47
CA ARG A 212 20.82 29.15 42.30
C ARG A 212 21.63 28.12 43.12
N GLY A 213 22.94 28.03 42.92
CA GLY A 213 23.78 26.99 43.53
C GLY A 213 23.43 25.57 43.09
N LEU A 214 22.94 25.41 41.85
CA LEU A 214 22.61 24.13 41.24
C LEU A 214 23.82 23.53 40.52
N GLU A 215 23.93 22.20 40.55
CA GLU A 215 24.91 21.50 39.72
C GLU A 215 24.41 21.47 38.27
N LYS A 216 25.19 22.04 37.35
CA LYS A 216 24.91 21.94 35.91
C LYS A 216 25.34 20.56 35.39
N PRO A 217 24.58 19.93 34.48
CA PRO A 217 25.03 18.74 33.78
C PRO A 217 26.31 19.03 33.00
N GLU A 218 27.22 18.05 32.95
CA GLU A 218 28.31 18.11 31.99
C GLU A 218 27.74 18.09 30.57
N LEU A 219 28.31 18.89 29.67
CA LEU A 219 27.88 18.98 28.27
C LEU A 219 27.93 17.61 27.56
N SER A 220 28.85 16.75 27.98
CA SER A 220 29.00 15.35 27.57
C SER A 220 27.78 14.47 27.87
N ASN A 221 26.97 14.84 28.87
CA ASN A 221 25.76 14.11 29.27
C ASN A 221 24.52 14.54 28.49
N VAL A 222 24.60 15.63 27.71
CA VAL A 222 23.51 16.02 26.82
C VAL A 222 23.62 15.19 25.54
N PRO A 223 22.56 14.48 25.11
CA PRO A 223 22.59 13.74 23.86
C PRO A 223 22.65 14.71 22.68
N LEU A 224 23.74 14.64 21.92
CA LEU A 224 23.96 15.46 20.74
C LEU A 224 24.08 14.58 19.50
N ASP A 225 23.60 15.11 18.37
CA ASP A 225 23.77 14.48 17.07
C ASP A 225 25.26 14.49 16.62
N PRO A 226 25.62 13.82 15.52
CA PRO A 226 27.00 13.73 15.06
C PRO A 226 27.69 15.08 14.84
N ILE A 227 26.92 16.15 14.59
CA ILE A 227 27.40 17.53 14.44
C ILE A 227 27.13 18.43 15.66
N LYS A 228 26.94 17.81 16.83
CA LYS A 228 26.84 18.47 18.13
C LYS A 228 25.60 19.33 18.36
N ARG A 229 24.49 18.98 17.69
CA ARG A 229 23.20 19.62 17.90
C ARG A 229 22.31 18.82 18.85
N MET A 230 21.58 19.53 19.70
CA MET A 230 20.54 19.01 20.58
C MET A 230 19.18 19.15 19.90
N GLU A 231 18.34 18.11 19.98
CA GLU A 231 16.93 18.18 19.59
C GLU A 231 16.16 19.12 20.53
N ILE A 232 15.29 19.97 19.98
CA ILE A 232 14.43 20.86 20.75
C ILE A 232 13.07 20.18 20.93
N ALA A 233 12.77 19.73 22.15
CA ALA A 233 11.43 19.30 22.53
C ALA A 233 10.59 20.54 22.85
N TYR A 234 9.95 21.10 21.83
CA TYR A 234 9.13 22.30 21.98
C TYR A 234 7.98 22.04 22.94
N THR A 235 7.88 22.91 23.94
CA THR A 235 6.82 22.85 24.98
C THR A 235 5.90 24.05 24.86
N GLY A 236 6.48 25.25 24.72
CA GLY A 236 5.73 26.48 24.50
C GLY A 236 5.47 26.73 23.02
N VAL A 237 4.26 27.21 22.71
CA VAL A 237 3.90 27.78 21.40
C VAL A 237 4.07 29.31 21.43
N PRO A 238 3.97 30.02 20.28
CA PRO A 238 4.14 31.48 20.25
C PRO A 238 3.20 32.17 21.25
N GLY A 239 3.77 33.00 22.13
CA GLY A 239 3.08 33.75 23.17
C GLY A 239 2.84 33.01 24.49
N ASP A 240 3.32 31.76 24.66
CA ASP A 240 3.10 31.00 25.91
C ASP A 240 4.00 31.47 27.07
N TYR A 241 5.22 31.93 26.80
CA TYR A 241 6.12 32.44 27.82
C TYR A 241 5.66 33.82 28.30
N GLU A 242 5.78 34.07 29.61
CA GLU A 242 5.45 35.38 30.17
C GLU A 242 6.30 36.46 29.49
N GLN A 243 5.63 37.47 28.93
CA GLN A 243 6.25 38.56 28.20
C GLN A 243 5.76 39.91 28.73
N VAL A 244 6.70 40.84 28.88
CA VAL A 244 6.47 42.25 29.20
C VAL A 244 7.15 43.15 28.18
N SER A 245 6.61 44.35 27.95
CA SER A 245 7.20 45.30 26.99
C SER A 245 8.47 45.94 27.55
N TYR A 246 9.48 46.13 26.70
CA TYR A 246 10.72 46.81 27.05
C TYR A 246 10.47 48.20 27.65
N SER A 247 9.59 49.01 27.04
CA SER A 247 9.27 50.36 27.53
C SER A 247 8.61 50.37 28.91
N GLN A 248 7.77 49.37 29.23
CA GLN A 248 7.12 49.25 30.53
C GLN A 248 8.08 48.93 31.67
N VAL A 249 9.16 48.19 31.37
CA VAL A 249 10.22 47.94 32.35
C VAL A 249 11.00 49.22 32.62
N LEU A 250 11.31 49.99 31.57
CA LEU A 250 12.00 51.29 31.72
C LEU A 250 11.16 52.33 32.46
N SER A 251 9.85 52.39 32.22
CA SER A 251 8.95 53.34 32.88
C SER A 251 8.68 52.99 34.36
N GLY A 252 9.05 51.78 34.79
CA GLY A 252 8.78 51.26 36.12
C GLY A 252 7.34 50.78 36.31
N GLU A 253 6.58 50.56 35.23
CA GLU A 253 5.24 49.96 35.27
C GLU A 253 5.28 48.50 35.72
N ILE A 254 6.34 47.78 35.34
CA ILE A 254 6.57 46.40 35.77
C ILE A 254 7.35 46.40 37.09
N PRO A 255 6.81 45.82 38.18
CA PRO A 255 7.53 45.69 39.44
C PRO A 255 8.81 44.86 39.27
N THR A 256 9.93 45.33 39.82
CA THR A 256 11.23 44.67 39.65
C THR A 256 11.27 43.28 40.29
N GLU A 257 10.41 43.01 41.28
CA GLU A 257 10.30 41.71 41.93
C GLU A 257 9.92 40.57 40.97
N VAL A 258 9.27 40.89 39.84
CA VAL A 258 8.88 39.91 38.82
C VAL A 258 10.09 39.23 38.18
N PHE A 259 11.26 39.88 38.16
CA PHE A 259 12.50 39.37 37.54
C PHE A 259 13.42 38.62 38.51
N ARG A 260 13.16 38.72 39.82
CA ARG A 260 14.03 38.15 40.86
C ARG A 260 14.20 36.64 40.68
N ASP A 261 15.45 36.17 40.74
CA ASP A 261 15.84 34.76 40.62
C ASP A 261 15.42 34.06 39.30
N ARG A 262 14.91 34.79 38.30
CA ARG A 262 14.49 34.27 36.99
C ARG A 262 15.56 34.46 35.92
N ILE A 263 15.41 33.73 34.82
CA ILE A 263 16.12 33.98 33.57
C ILE A 263 15.33 35.02 32.78
N VAL A 264 15.95 36.19 32.56
CA VAL A 264 15.36 37.29 31.81
C VAL A 264 15.94 37.28 30.40
N LEU A 265 15.11 37.05 29.39
CA LEU A 265 15.48 37.15 27.99
C LEU A 265 15.01 38.50 27.44
N VAL A 266 15.89 39.25 26.79
CA VAL A 266 15.57 40.53 26.17
C VAL A 266 15.84 40.40 24.68
N GLY A 267 14.87 40.70 23.81
CA GLY A 267 15.12 40.66 22.38
C GLY A 267 13.89 40.98 21.55
N ILE A 268 14.00 40.77 20.24
CA ILE A 268 13.00 41.21 19.27
C ILE A 268 11.69 40.42 19.46
N TYR A 269 10.58 41.15 19.60
CA TYR A 269 9.25 40.58 19.80
C TYR A 269 8.21 41.27 18.92
N THR A 270 8.61 41.60 17.69
CA THR A 270 7.73 42.17 16.66
C THR A 270 8.10 41.63 15.28
N VAL A 271 7.09 41.42 14.43
CA VAL A 271 7.27 40.95 13.05
C VAL A 271 8.03 41.99 12.21
N GLY A 272 8.00 43.27 12.60
CA GLY A 272 8.64 44.36 11.85
C GLY A 272 10.17 44.29 11.77
N ILE A 273 10.84 43.55 12.65
CA ILE A 273 12.32 43.52 12.77
C ILE A 273 12.92 42.15 12.34
N GLY A 274 12.09 41.20 11.90
CA GLY A 274 12.55 40.04 11.10
C GLY A 274 13.24 38.90 11.85
N ASP A 275 13.27 38.91 13.18
CA ASP A 275 13.81 37.81 14.00
C ASP A 275 12.71 36.80 14.37
N TYR A 276 12.28 36.00 13.40
CA TYR A 276 11.23 35.02 13.60
C TYR A 276 11.45 33.74 12.78
N TYR A 277 11.00 32.62 13.33
CA TYR A 277 11.25 31.28 12.82
C TYR A 277 9.99 30.41 12.87
N PHE A 278 9.93 29.41 12.01
CA PHE A 278 8.90 28.38 12.06
C PHE A 278 9.41 27.17 12.83
N THR A 279 8.55 26.61 13.69
CA THR A 279 8.89 25.50 14.59
C THR A 279 7.86 24.38 14.44
N PRO A 280 8.15 23.14 14.90
CA PRO A 280 7.24 22.00 14.77
C PRO A 280 5.81 22.24 15.29
N LEU A 281 5.67 22.98 16.39
CA LEU A 281 4.37 23.31 16.99
C LEU A 281 3.74 24.60 16.44
N ALA A 282 4.49 25.38 15.65
CA ALA A 282 4.11 26.70 15.17
C ALA A 282 4.36 26.82 13.65
N ALA A 283 3.70 25.95 12.88
CA ALA A 283 3.83 25.95 11.42
C ALA A 283 3.03 27.09 10.75
N GLU A 284 2.02 27.64 11.43
CA GLU A 284 1.09 28.65 10.89
C GLU A 284 1.31 30.05 11.48
N ALA A 285 2.03 30.16 12.59
CA ALA A 285 2.39 31.42 13.23
C ALA A 285 3.88 31.36 13.58
N PRO A 286 4.68 32.37 13.23
CA PRO A 286 6.09 32.34 13.53
C PRO A 286 6.34 32.57 15.02
N MET A 287 7.43 31.98 15.52
CA MET A 287 7.96 32.14 16.87
C MET A 287 9.16 33.09 16.82
N PHE A 288 9.26 34.05 17.74
CA PHE A 288 10.40 34.96 17.78
C PHE A 288 11.69 34.25 18.24
N GLY A 289 12.87 34.74 17.83
CA GLY A 289 14.16 34.13 18.20
C GLY A 289 14.32 33.91 19.70
N VAL A 290 13.93 34.92 20.50
CA VAL A 290 13.90 34.84 21.96
C VAL A 290 13.01 33.72 22.52
N GLU A 291 11.89 33.40 21.87
CA GLU A 291 11.01 32.30 22.28
C GLU A 291 11.59 30.92 21.93
N VAL A 292 12.38 30.84 20.84
CA VAL A 292 13.16 29.64 20.52
C VAL A 292 14.21 29.42 21.62
N HIS A 293 14.91 30.48 22.05
CA HIS A 293 15.83 30.40 23.19
C HIS A 293 15.13 30.00 24.50
N ALA A 294 13.92 30.52 24.76
CA ALA A 294 13.10 30.09 25.89
C ALA A 294 12.78 28.59 25.85
N ASN A 295 12.43 28.03 24.69
CA ASN A 295 12.22 26.58 24.54
C ASN A 295 13.51 25.76 24.73
N ILE A 296 14.67 26.27 24.31
CA ILE A 296 15.95 25.60 24.57
C ILE A 296 16.25 25.59 26.08
N LEU A 297 16.06 26.73 26.75
CA LEU A 297 16.21 26.84 28.21
C LEU A 297 15.24 25.93 28.96
N GLN A 298 13.98 25.84 28.51
CA GLN A 298 12.99 24.90 29.02
C GLN A 298 13.52 23.45 29.03
N ASN A 299 14.16 23.03 27.93
CA ASN A 299 14.72 21.69 27.80
C ASN A 299 15.89 21.48 28.77
N LEU A 300 16.74 22.49 28.94
CA LEU A 300 17.88 22.47 29.87
C LEU A 300 17.44 22.43 31.34
N LEU A 301 16.47 23.27 31.72
CA LEU A 301 15.92 23.34 33.08
C LEU A 301 15.22 22.04 33.49
N GLN A 302 14.47 21.42 32.57
CA GLN A 302 13.73 20.18 32.84
C GLN A 302 14.56 18.90 32.65
N GLY A 303 15.77 19.01 32.08
CA GLY A 303 16.55 17.85 31.64
C GLY A 303 15.82 17.01 30.58
N ASN A 304 14.94 17.63 29.78
CA ASN A 304 14.09 16.94 28.81
C ASN A 304 14.80 16.82 27.45
N TYR A 305 15.87 16.01 27.41
CA TYR A 305 16.64 15.81 26.19
C TYR A 305 16.07 14.68 25.33
N LYS A 306 16.23 14.79 24.00
CA LYS A 306 15.87 13.73 23.05
C LYS A 306 17.10 13.20 22.34
N GLU A 307 17.31 11.89 22.43
CA GLU A 307 18.35 11.16 21.72
C GLU A 307 17.73 10.35 20.59
N ARG A 308 18.14 10.59 19.35
CA ARG A 308 17.73 9.74 18.23
C ARG A 308 18.37 8.36 18.36
N VAL A 309 17.56 7.32 18.21
CA VAL A 309 18.07 5.95 18.28
C VAL A 309 19.07 5.69 17.15
N PRO A 310 20.13 4.89 17.39
CA PRO A 310 21.10 4.61 16.35
C PRO A 310 20.46 3.82 15.21
N LEU A 311 20.96 4.02 13.98
CA LEU A 311 20.48 3.32 12.78
C LEU A 311 20.35 1.80 12.98
N ALA A 312 21.29 1.18 13.71
CA ALA A 312 21.26 -0.24 14.02
C ALA A 312 19.98 -0.69 14.76
N ALA A 313 19.44 0.16 15.65
CA ALA A 313 18.18 -0.10 16.34
C ALA A 313 16.99 -0.03 15.36
N THR A 314 16.95 0.96 14.48
CA THR A 314 15.94 1.07 13.41
C THR A 314 15.96 -0.14 12.49
N LEU A 315 17.15 -0.56 12.04
CA LEU A 315 17.33 -1.77 11.21
C LEU A 315 16.87 -3.04 11.94
N LEU A 316 17.16 -3.16 13.24
CA LEU A 316 16.72 -4.29 14.06
C LEU A 316 15.19 -4.33 14.18
N ILE A 317 14.54 -3.19 14.43
CA ILE A 317 13.08 -3.08 14.47
C ILE A 317 12.48 -3.50 13.12
N MET A 318 13.02 -3.00 12.00
CA MET A 318 12.57 -3.39 10.67
C MET A 318 12.76 -4.89 10.40
N LEU A 319 13.87 -5.49 10.88
CA LEU A 319 14.11 -6.92 10.75
C LEU A 319 13.07 -7.74 11.52
N LEU A 320 12.75 -7.33 12.76
CA LEU A 320 11.71 -7.97 13.55
C LEU A 320 10.34 -7.85 12.88
N LEU A 321 10.00 -6.67 12.35
CA LEU A 321 8.78 -6.46 11.56
C LEU A 321 8.77 -7.32 10.30
N ALA A 322 9.92 -7.50 9.63
CA ALA A 322 10.04 -8.34 8.43
C ALA A 322 9.78 -9.81 8.75
N ILE A 323 10.32 -10.30 9.87
CA ILE A 323 10.06 -11.66 10.36
C ILE A 323 8.57 -11.84 10.68
N VAL A 324 7.95 -10.91 11.40
CA VAL A 324 6.52 -10.96 11.72
C VAL A 324 5.69 -10.93 10.44
N ALA A 325 5.96 -10.01 9.51
CA ALA A 325 5.28 -9.91 8.22
C ALA A 325 5.41 -11.21 7.42
N ALA A 326 6.61 -11.79 7.36
CA ALA A 326 6.87 -13.05 6.69
C ALA A 326 6.10 -14.22 7.33
N LEU A 327 5.98 -14.27 8.66
CA LEU A 327 5.28 -15.37 9.35
C LEU A 327 3.75 -15.24 9.26
N VAL A 328 3.23 -14.01 9.38
CA VAL A 328 1.81 -13.69 9.50
C VAL A 328 1.17 -13.53 8.13
N PHE A 329 1.65 -12.61 7.29
CA PHE A 329 0.97 -12.24 6.05
C PHE A 329 1.04 -13.32 4.97
N THR A 330 1.96 -14.27 5.08
CA THR A 330 2.04 -15.42 4.18
C THR A 330 1.07 -16.54 4.57
N ARG A 331 0.65 -16.61 5.84
CA ARG A 331 -0.14 -17.74 6.38
C ARG A 331 -1.61 -17.40 6.64
N PHE A 332 -1.91 -16.17 7.02
CA PHE A 332 -3.27 -15.77 7.35
C PHE A 332 -4.07 -15.32 6.11
N SER A 333 -5.40 -15.34 6.24
CA SER A 333 -6.28 -14.76 5.23
C SER A 333 -6.08 -13.23 5.16
N PRO A 334 -6.37 -12.58 4.02
CA PRO A 334 -6.21 -11.14 3.85
C PRO A 334 -6.83 -10.30 4.98
N VAL A 335 -8.05 -10.65 5.41
CA VAL A 335 -8.77 -9.94 6.49
C VAL A 335 -8.03 -10.02 7.83
N LYS A 336 -7.51 -11.21 8.18
CA LYS A 336 -6.70 -11.38 9.39
C LYS A 336 -5.34 -10.67 9.27
N GLY A 337 -4.76 -10.66 8.07
CA GLY A 337 -3.55 -9.89 7.75
C GLY A 337 -3.74 -8.39 8.00
N LEU A 338 -4.88 -7.82 7.56
CA LEU A 338 -5.21 -6.42 7.79
C LEU A 338 -5.32 -6.09 9.29
N ALA A 339 -5.97 -6.95 10.07
CA ALA A 339 -6.08 -6.75 11.51
C ALA A 339 -4.70 -6.76 12.19
N VAL A 340 -3.81 -7.70 11.81
CA VAL A 340 -2.44 -7.72 12.37
C VAL A 340 -1.63 -6.52 11.91
N TRP A 341 -1.74 -6.10 10.65
CA TRP A 341 -1.09 -4.87 10.16
C TRP A 341 -1.51 -3.65 11.00
N ALA A 342 -2.82 -3.48 11.24
CA ALA A 342 -3.32 -2.37 12.05
C ALA A 342 -2.78 -2.41 13.49
N VAL A 343 -2.72 -3.60 14.10
CA VAL A 343 -2.13 -3.79 15.44
C VAL A 343 -0.63 -3.45 15.44
N LEU A 344 0.12 -3.84 14.42
CA LEU A 344 1.55 -3.53 14.32
C LEU A 344 1.80 -2.03 14.15
N VAL A 345 1.03 -1.36 13.29
CA VAL A 345 1.14 0.09 13.07
C VAL A 345 0.79 0.86 14.35
N LEU A 346 -0.37 0.57 14.95
CA LEU A 346 -0.81 1.25 16.17
C LEU A 346 0.10 0.93 17.36
N GLY A 347 0.55 -0.32 17.47
CA GLY A 347 1.49 -0.75 18.50
C GLY A 347 2.84 -0.05 18.36
N TYR A 348 3.35 0.08 17.14
CA TYR A 348 4.60 0.78 16.87
C TYR A 348 4.51 2.27 17.23
N LEU A 349 3.45 2.94 16.77
CA LEU A 349 3.19 4.35 17.11
C LEU A 349 3.10 4.56 18.62
N LEU A 350 2.41 3.68 19.34
CA LEU A 350 2.31 3.74 20.80
C LEU A 350 3.68 3.54 21.47
N VAL A 351 4.49 2.59 21.00
CA VAL A 351 5.87 2.40 21.50
C VAL A 351 6.73 3.62 21.22
N ALA A 352 6.68 4.20 20.02
CA ALA A 352 7.43 5.38 19.66
C ALA A 352 7.07 6.58 20.56
N ARG A 353 5.78 6.79 20.84
CA ARG A 353 5.32 7.83 21.78
C ARG A 353 5.86 7.61 23.19
N GLN A 354 5.80 6.37 23.70
CA GLN A 354 6.33 6.05 25.03
C GLN A 354 7.84 6.19 25.13
N MET A 355 8.57 5.86 24.06
CA MET A 355 10.02 6.04 23.99
C MET A 355 10.39 7.52 23.93
N TYR A 356 9.63 8.33 23.19
CA TYR A 356 9.84 9.77 23.15
C TYR A 356 9.66 10.43 24.53
N ASP A 357 8.65 10.00 25.29
CA ASP A 357 8.44 10.45 26.67
C ASP A 357 9.58 10.03 27.62
N LYS A 358 10.36 8.99 27.26
CA LYS A 358 11.57 8.57 27.98
C LYS A 358 12.87 9.19 27.45
N GLY A 359 12.80 10.07 26.47
CA GLY A 359 13.97 10.73 25.88
C GLY A 359 14.52 10.08 24.62
N TYR A 360 13.87 9.05 24.07
CA TYR A 360 14.35 8.37 22.85
C TYR A 360 13.45 8.65 21.65
N LEU A 361 14.05 9.16 20.58
CA LEU A 361 13.37 9.49 19.33
C LEU A 361 13.56 8.34 18.32
N LEU A 362 12.47 7.65 18.00
CA LEU A 362 12.42 6.54 17.05
C LEU A 362 11.96 7.03 15.67
N ASP A 363 12.63 6.56 14.62
CA ASP A 363 12.20 6.80 13.23
C ASP A 363 10.80 6.21 12.99
N LEU A 364 9.85 7.01 12.54
CA LEU A 364 8.48 6.61 12.27
C LEU A 364 8.29 6.11 10.84
N LEU A 365 8.86 6.82 9.85
CA LEU A 365 8.54 6.64 8.44
C LEU A 365 8.97 5.26 7.93
N TYR A 366 10.25 4.89 8.10
CA TYR A 366 10.77 3.66 7.49
C TYR A 366 10.08 2.39 8.03
N PRO A 367 9.92 2.17 9.35
CA PRO A 367 9.24 0.99 9.86
C PRO A 367 7.76 0.91 9.46
N LEU A 368 7.04 2.05 9.47
CA LEU A 368 5.63 2.11 9.11
C LEU A 368 5.39 1.87 7.62
N LEU A 369 6.20 2.49 6.75
CA LEU A 369 6.13 2.25 5.31
C LEU A 369 6.51 0.80 4.98
N PHE A 370 7.55 0.27 5.61
CA PHE A 370 7.98 -1.10 5.39
C PHE A 370 6.87 -2.10 5.72
N VAL A 371 6.27 -2.05 6.92
CA VAL A 371 5.23 -3.01 7.32
C VAL A 371 3.97 -2.89 6.45
N SER A 372 3.64 -1.66 6.04
CA SER A 372 2.49 -1.39 5.16
C SER A 372 2.71 -1.93 3.75
N LEU A 373 3.89 -1.69 3.17
CA LEU A 373 4.21 -2.18 1.84
C LEU A 373 4.43 -3.70 1.83
N ALA A 374 4.98 -4.28 2.91
CA ALA A 374 5.09 -5.73 3.07
C ALA A 374 3.70 -6.39 3.09
N TYR A 375 2.70 -5.78 3.77
CA TYR A 375 1.32 -6.25 3.73
C TYR A 375 0.72 -6.15 2.32
N LEU A 376 0.89 -5.02 1.62
CA LEU A 376 0.39 -4.84 0.26
C LEU A 376 1.00 -5.83 -0.74
N VAL A 377 2.32 -6.07 -0.65
CA VAL A 377 3.02 -7.07 -1.48
C VAL A 377 2.47 -8.48 -1.20
N ALA A 378 2.28 -8.84 0.08
CA ALA A 378 1.72 -10.14 0.45
C ALA A 378 0.27 -10.31 -0.02
N LEU A 379 -0.54 -9.24 0.05
CA LEU A 379 -1.92 -9.19 -0.45
C LEU A 379 -1.96 -9.39 -1.96
N ALA A 380 -1.18 -8.61 -2.72
CA ALA A 380 -1.09 -8.71 -4.17
C ALA A 380 -0.62 -10.10 -4.61
N ALA A 381 0.42 -10.64 -3.98
CA ALA A 381 0.91 -11.99 -4.26
C ALA A 381 -0.15 -13.06 -3.99
N SER A 382 -0.94 -12.91 -2.92
CA SER A 382 -2.04 -13.83 -2.61
C SER A 382 -3.13 -13.79 -3.68
N TYR A 383 -3.55 -12.59 -4.06
CA TYR A 383 -4.59 -12.36 -5.07
C TYR A 383 -4.18 -12.88 -6.46
N ILE A 384 -2.98 -12.53 -6.93
CA ILE A 384 -2.45 -13.00 -8.23
C ILE A 384 -2.41 -14.53 -8.26
N SER A 385 -1.95 -15.14 -7.17
CA SER A 385 -1.84 -16.59 -7.12
C SER A 385 -3.21 -17.29 -7.11
N GLU A 386 -4.21 -16.70 -6.45
CA GLU A 386 -5.60 -17.19 -6.47
C GLU A 386 -6.22 -17.03 -7.86
N MET A 387 -5.97 -15.91 -8.54
CA MET A 387 -6.41 -15.67 -9.92
C MET A 387 -5.82 -16.69 -10.90
N LEU A 388 -4.52 -16.98 -10.80
CA LEU A 388 -3.86 -17.98 -11.66
C LEU A 388 -4.40 -19.39 -11.43
N GLU A 389 -4.70 -19.75 -10.18
CA GLU A 389 -5.29 -21.03 -9.83
C GLU A 389 -6.71 -21.17 -10.40
N ARG A 390 -7.53 -20.12 -10.29
CA ARG A 390 -8.86 -20.07 -10.90
C ARG A 390 -8.80 -20.28 -12.41
N ARG A 391 -7.89 -19.57 -13.10
CA ARG A 391 -7.68 -19.73 -14.55
C ARG A 391 -7.24 -21.14 -14.92
N ARG A 392 -6.35 -21.77 -14.14
CA ARG A 392 -5.89 -23.14 -14.37
C ARG A 392 -7.03 -24.14 -14.22
N ILE A 393 -7.85 -24.00 -13.18
CA ILE A 393 -9.01 -24.87 -12.94
C ILE A 393 -9.99 -24.72 -14.11
N THR A 394 -10.41 -23.50 -14.44
CA THR A 394 -11.32 -23.24 -15.59
C THR A 394 -10.75 -23.80 -16.89
N GLY A 395 -9.45 -23.63 -17.15
CA GLY A 395 -8.80 -24.15 -18.36
C GLY A 395 -8.78 -25.69 -18.46
N VAL A 396 -8.68 -26.39 -17.33
CA VAL A 396 -8.80 -27.86 -17.30
C VAL A 396 -10.26 -28.28 -17.51
N PHE A 397 -11.21 -27.64 -16.83
CA PHE A 397 -12.63 -27.97 -16.93
C PHE A 397 -13.22 -27.69 -18.33
N ASN A 398 -12.77 -26.64 -19.02
CA ASN A 398 -13.17 -26.34 -20.41
C ASN A 398 -12.77 -27.42 -21.42
N ARG A 399 -11.84 -28.33 -21.08
CA ARG A 399 -11.47 -29.46 -21.96
C ARG A 399 -12.45 -30.63 -21.87
N TYR A 400 -13.27 -30.68 -20.82
CA TYR A 400 -14.15 -31.81 -20.53
C TYR A 400 -15.64 -31.45 -20.54
N VAL A 401 -15.97 -30.15 -20.50
CA VAL A 401 -17.35 -29.67 -20.49
C VAL A 401 -17.48 -28.41 -21.34
N ALA A 402 -18.59 -28.25 -22.05
CA ALA A 402 -18.89 -27.05 -22.84
C ALA A 402 -18.75 -25.77 -21.98
N PRO A 403 -18.14 -24.68 -22.49
CA PRO A 403 -17.84 -23.46 -21.71
C PRO A 403 -19.03 -22.88 -20.96
N GLN A 404 -20.23 -23.04 -21.52
CA GLN A 404 -21.49 -22.55 -20.97
C GLN A 404 -21.88 -23.27 -19.67
N VAL A 405 -21.57 -24.56 -19.54
CA VAL A 405 -21.82 -25.34 -18.32
C VAL A 405 -20.81 -24.99 -17.24
N VAL A 406 -19.54 -24.78 -17.61
CA VAL A 406 -18.46 -24.37 -16.69
C VAL A 406 -18.79 -23.03 -16.04
N ASN A 407 -19.25 -22.04 -16.82
CA ASN A 407 -19.63 -20.74 -16.29
C ASN A 407 -20.82 -20.84 -15.31
N LYS A 408 -21.83 -21.65 -15.62
CA LYS A 408 -22.99 -21.85 -14.76
C LYS A 408 -22.65 -22.59 -13.45
N ILE A 409 -21.71 -23.53 -13.48
CA ILE A 409 -21.18 -24.18 -12.26
C ILE A 409 -20.37 -23.18 -11.41
N LEU A 410 -19.59 -22.30 -12.06
CA LEU A 410 -18.83 -21.25 -11.38
C LEU A 410 -19.73 -20.17 -10.74
N GLU A 411 -20.90 -19.91 -11.32
CA GLU A 411 -21.90 -18.96 -10.81
C GLU A 411 -22.83 -19.57 -9.74
N GLY A 412 -23.29 -20.82 -9.93
CA GLY A 412 -24.30 -21.47 -9.09
C GLY A 412 -23.77 -22.32 -7.92
N GLY A 413 -22.46 -22.63 -7.88
CA GLY A 413 -21.87 -23.48 -6.84
C GLY A 413 -22.43 -24.92 -6.83
N GLU A 414 -22.38 -25.59 -5.66
CA GLU A 414 -22.84 -26.99 -5.51
C GLU A 414 -24.32 -27.21 -5.85
N SER A 415 -25.15 -26.15 -5.82
CA SER A 415 -26.57 -26.25 -6.15
C SER A 415 -26.83 -26.59 -7.62
N ALA A 416 -25.90 -26.24 -8.53
CA ALA A 416 -25.96 -26.63 -9.94
C ALA A 416 -25.65 -28.12 -10.18
N LEU A 417 -25.11 -28.82 -9.17
CA LEU A 417 -24.67 -30.22 -9.23
C LEU A 417 -25.63 -31.19 -8.52
N GLN A 418 -26.80 -30.73 -8.08
CA GLN A 418 -27.79 -31.59 -7.41
C GLN A 418 -28.43 -32.60 -8.37
N LEU A 419 -28.77 -33.78 -7.84
CA LEU A 419 -29.46 -34.86 -8.55
C LEU A 419 -30.90 -34.47 -8.88
N GLY A 420 -31.32 -34.76 -10.11
CA GLY A 420 -32.64 -34.42 -10.60
C GLY A 420 -32.57 -33.71 -11.94
N GLY A 421 -33.73 -33.58 -12.60
CA GLY A 421 -33.83 -32.90 -13.87
C GLY A 421 -35.17 -32.23 -14.05
N THR A 422 -35.21 -31.22 -14.93
CA THR A 422 -36.43 -30.52 -15.30
C THR A 422 -37.00 -31.11 -16.58
N ARG A 423 -38.32 -31.30 -16.62
CA ARG A 423 -39.01 -31.70 -17.85
C ARG A 423 -39.07 -30.49 -18.79
N ARG A 424 -38.49 -30.63 -19.98
CA ARG A 424 -38.38 -29.56 -20.96
C ARG A 424 -38.51 -30.11 -22.37
N GLU A 425 -39.01 -29.31 -23.29
CA GLU A 425 -38.96 -29.60 -24.72
C GLU A 425 -37.55 -29.32 -25.27
N ILE A 426 -36.94 -30.34 -25.86
CA ILE A 426 -35.60 -30.28 -26.43
C ILE A 426 -35.59 -30.90 -27.82
N THR A 427 -34.63 -30.50 -28.63
CA THR A 427 -34.28 -31.23 -29.85
C THR A 427 -33.01 -32.03 -29.61
N VAL A 428 -33.03 -33.30 -30.00
CA VAL A 428 -31.91 -34.22 -29.82
C VAL A 428 -31.43 -34.66 -31.19
N LEU A 429 -30.13 -34.52 -31.42
CA LEU A 429 -29.43 -34.98 -32.60
C LEU A 429 -28.52 -36.14 -32.22
N PHE A 430 -28.64 -37.25 -32.95
CA PHE A 430 -27.67 -38.33 -32.95
C PHE A 430 -26.98 -38.39 -34.30
N VAL A 431 -25.67 -38.61 -34.29
CA VAL A 431 -24.86 -38.85 -35.48
C VAL A 431 -23.97 -40.06 -35.23
N ASP A 432 -23.81 -40.89 -36.25
CA ASP A 432 -22.94 -42.07 -36.22
C ASP A 432 -22.21 -42.26 -37.56
N ILE A 433 -21.02 -42.84 -37.52
CA ILE A 433 -20.20 -43.12 -38.71
C ILE A 433 -20.65 -44.45 -39.33
N ARG A 434 -21.12 -44.40 -40.57
CA ARG A 434 -21.50 -45.60 -41.33
C ARG A 434 -20.27 -46.38 -41.79
N GLY A 435 -20.25 -47.65 -41.41
CA GLY A 435 -19.18 -48.58 -41.78
C GLY A 435 -17.92 -48.45 -40.91
N PHE A 436 -18.00 -47.80 -39.75
CA PHE A 436 -16.85 -47.63 -38.85
C PHE A 436 -16.37 -48.93 -38.22
N THR A 437 -17.26 -49.82 -37.76
CA THR A 437 -16.82 -51.09 -37.14
C THR A 437 -15.98 -51.93 -38.10
N PRO A 438 -16.42 -52.21 -39.35
CA PRO A 438 -15.56 -52.87 -40.34
C PRO A 438 -14.26 -52.11 -40.67
N LEU A 439 -14.29 -50.78 -40.63
CA LEU A 439 -13.09 -49.95 -40.81
C LEU A 439 -12.09 -50.15 -39.66
N SER A 440 -12.56 -50.13 -38.42
CA SER A 440 -11.74 -50.25 -37.21
C SER A 440 -11.05 -51.62 -37.09
N GLU A 441 -11.66 -52.67 -37.65
CA GLU A 441 -11.07 -54.02 -37.71
C GLU A 441 -9.99 -54.16 -38.80
N ALA A 442 -10.04 -53.33 -39.84
CA ALA A 442 -9.19 -53.44 -41.03
C ALA A 442 -8.04 -52.40 -41.09
N THR A 443 -7.93 -51.53 -40.09
CA THR A 443 -7.04 -50.36 -40.07
C THR A 443 -6.16 -50.36 -38.82
N ALA A 444 -4.95 -49.79 -38.91
CA ALA A 444 -4.07 -49.66 -37.76
C ALA A 444 -4.70 -48.77 -36.67
N PRO A 445 -4.58 -49.10 -35.37
CA PRO A 445 -5.24 -48.36 -34.29
C PRO A 445 -4.94 -46.85 -34.29
N GLU A 446 -3.72 -46.44 -34.65
CA GLU A 446 -3.30 -45.04 -34.69
C GLU A 446 -4.05 -44.25 -35.78
N GLU A 447 -4.24 -44.87 -36.95
CA GLU A 447 -4.98 -44.26 -38.07
C GLU A 447 -6.48 -44.16 -37.75
N VAL A 448 -7.05 -45.18 -37.08
CA VAL A 448 -8.45 -45.14 -36.60
C VAL A 448 -8.66 -43.98 -35.63
N VAL A 449 -7.73 -43.75 -34.71
CA VAL A 449 -7.80 -42.64 -33.75
C VAL A 449 -7.70 -41.28 -34.46
N GLU A 450 -6.84 -41.15 -35.48
CA GLU A 450 -6.73 -39.90 -36.24
C GLU A 450 -8.00 -39.60 -37.04
N ILE A 451 -8.52 -40.61 -37.75
CA ILE A 451 -9.81 -40.51 -38.47
C ILE A 451 -10.92 -40.11 -37.51
N LEU A 452 -11.05 -40.81 -36.38
CA LEU A 452 -12.06 -40.53 -35.37
C LEU A 452 -11.95 -39.09 -34.85
N ASN A 453 -10.75 -38.62 -34.50
CA ASN A 453 -10.57 -37.27 -33.98
C ASN A 453 -10.96 -36.17 -34.98
N GLU A 454 -10.64 -36.31 -36.27
CA GLU A 454 -11.06 -35.37 -37.32
C GLU A 454 -12.60 -35.34 -37.46
N TYR A 455 -13.25 -36.52 -37.42
CA TYR A 455 -14.71 -36.61 -37.46
C TYR A 455 -15.38 -36.00 -36.23
N LEU A 456 -14.94 -36.39 -35.04
CA LEU A 456 -15.49 -35.86 -33.79
C LEU A 456 -15.27 -34.34 -33.70
N THR A 457 -14.17 -33.82 -34.28
CA THR A 457 -13.91 -32.37 -34.38
C THR A 457 -14.93 -31.67 -35.28
N LEU A 458 -15.20 -32.19 -36.49
CA LEU A 458 -16.22 -31.64 -37.39
C LEU A 458 -17.59 -31.64 -36.70
N VAL A 459 -17.99 -32.77 -36.11
CA VAL A 459 -19.27 -32.93 -35.41
C VAL A 459 -19.40 -31.91 -34.27
N ALA A 460 -18.39 -31.81 -33.41
CA ALA A 460 -18.42 -30.86 -32.29
C ALA A 460 -18.51 -29.41 -32.78
N GLN A 461 -17.74 -29.04 -33.82
CA GLN A 461 -17.78 -27.68 -34.39
C GLN A 461 -19.16 -27.35 -34.95
N SER A 462 -19.77 -28.26 -35.72
CA SER A 462 -21.12 -28.06 -36.26
C SER A 462 -22.17 -27.91 -35.16
N ILE A 463 -22.09 -28.69 -34.08
CA ILE A 463 -23.01 -28.57 -32.93
C ILE A 463 -22.87 -27.20 -32.27
N PHE A 464 -21.63 -26.79 -31.96
CA PHE A 464 -21.36 -25.54 -31.25
C PHE A 464 -21.69 -24.30 -32.11
N GLN A 465 -21.51 -24.37 -33.44
CA GLN A 465 -21.81 -23.28 -34.37
C GLN A 465 -23.27 -22.80 -34.26
N PHE A 466 -24.22 -23.72 -34.04
CA PHE A 466 -25.64 -23.40 -33.93
C PHE A 466 -26.18 -23.47 -32.49
N GLY A 467 -25.29 -23.35 -31.51
CA GLY A 467 -25.67 -23.25 -30.10
C GLY A 467 -26.18 -24.56 -29.47
N GLY A 468 -25.87 -25.71 -30.09
CA GLY A 468 -26.12 -27.01 -29.49
C GLY A 468 -25.13 -27.34 -28.36
N THR A 469 -25.58 -28.16 -27.42
CA THR A 469 -24.74 -28.71 -26.35
C THR A 469 -24.38 -30.14 -26.72
N LEU A 470 -23.08 -30.41 -26.94
CA LEU A 470 -22.59 -31.78 -27.07
C LEU A 470 -22.74 -32.49 -25.72
N ASP A 471 -23.55 -33.55 -25.69
CA ASP A 471 -23.83 -34.34 -24.49
C ASP A 471 -22.69 -35.33 -24.23
N LYS A 472 -22.42 -36.23 -25.18
CA LYS A 472 -21.31 -37.18 -25.12
C LYS A 472 -20.95 -37.77 -26.49
N PHE A 473 -19.73 -38.27 -26.56
CA PHE A 473 -19.30 -39.22 -27.59
C PHE A 473 -19.52 -40.65 -27.10
N ILE A 474 -20.02 -41.52 -27.99
CA ILE A 474 -20.33 -42.92 -27.73
C ILE A 474 -19.60 -43.74 -28.82
N GLY A 475 -18.30 -43.95 -28.63
CA GLY A 475 -17.45 -44.52 -29.69
C GLY A 475 -17.32 -43.57 -30.87
N ASP A 476 -17.84 -43.98 -32.02
CA ASP A 476 -17.96 -43.24 -33.27
C ASP A 476 -19.25 -42.42 -33.40
N ALA A 477 -20.19 -42.59 -32.48
CA ALA A 477 -21.41 -41.80 -32.42
C ALA A 477 -21.28 -40.57 -31.51
N ALA A 478 -22.09 -39.56 -31.76
CA ALA A 478 -22.23 -38.40 -30.89
C ALA A 478 -23.71 -38.07 -30.64
N MET A 479 -23.99 -37.61 -29.41
CA MET A 479 -25.29 -37.11 -29.00
C MET A 479 -25.18 -35.62 -28.69
N ALA A 480 -26.12 -34.82 -29.22
CA ALA A 480 -26.24 -33.40 -28.93
C ALA A 480 -27.67 -33.03 -28.52
N ILE A 481 -27.77 -32.05 -27.63
CA ILE A 481 -29.03 -31.51 -27.11
C ILE A 481 -29.10 -30.03 -27.45
N TYR A 482 -30.25 -29.60 -27.97
CA TYR A 482 -30.58 -28.20 -28.21
C TYR A 482 -31.70 -27.79 -27.26
N ASN A 483 -31.71 -26.51 -26.87
CA ASN A 483 -32.60 -25.97 -25.84
C ASN A 483 -32.28 -26.48 -24.41
N ALA A 484 -31.04 -26.91 -24.13
CA ALA A 484 -30.54 -27.15 -22.78
C ALA A 484 -29.01 -27.04 -22.74
N PRO A 485 -28.38 -26.56 -21.64
CA PRO A 485 -28.96 -26.11 -20.37
C PRO A 485 -29.53 -24.67 -20.42
N LEU A 486 -29.38 -24.00 -21.56
CA LEU A 486 -29.86 -22.64 -21.81
C LEU A 486 -31.00 -22.67 -22.83
N ASP A 487 -31.85 -21.65 -22.74
CA ASP A 487 -32.93 -21.45 -23.70
C ASP A 487 -32.34 -21.12 -25.06
N LEU A 488 -32.73 -21.90 -26.06
CA LEU A 488 -32.31 -21.70 -27.43
C LEU A 488 -33.55 -21.52 -28.28
N GLU A 489 -33.80 -20.29 -28.67
CA GLU A 489 -34.84 -19.97 -29.64
C GLU A 489 -34.56 -20.72 -30.95
N ASP A 490 -35.62 -21.24 -31.58
CA ASP A 490 -35.54 -21.95 -32.85
C ASP A 490 -34.63 -23.20 -32.81
N HIS A 491 -34.59 -23.87 -31.66
CA HIS A 491 -33.71 -25.02 -31.41
C HIS A 491 -33.90 -26.18 -32.39
N CYS A 492 -35.13 -26.41 -32.89
CA CYS A 492 -35.41 -27.42 -33.91
C CYS A 492 -34.68 -27.13 -35.22
N PHE A 493 -34.78 -25.90 -35.72
CA PHE A 493 -34.10 -25.53 -36.96
C PHE A 493 -32.59 -25.51 -36.79
N LYS A 494 -32.09 -25.00 -35.66
CA LYS A 494 -30.64 -25.01 -35.36
C LYS A 494 -30.04 -26.41 -35.30
N ALA A 495 -30.79 -27.40 -34.81
CA ALA A 495 -30.38 -28.80 -34.86
C ALA A 495 -30.31 -29.31 -36.30
N VAL A 496 -31.28 -28.97 -37.15
CA VAL A 496 -31.25 -29.32 -38.58
C VAL A 496 -30.11 -28.60 -39.32
N GLN A 497 -29.83 -27.33 -39.01
CA GLN A 497 -28.67 -26.61 -39.53
C GLN A 497 -27.35 -27.26 -39.13
N SER A 498 -27.26 -27.76 -37.89
CA SER A 498 -26.08 -28.50 -37.44
C SER A 498 -25.91 -29.80 -38.22
N ALA A 499 -26.99 -30.56 -38.41
CA ALA A 499 -26.97 -31.78 -39.21
C ALA A 499 -26.57 -31.51 -40.67
N TRP A 500 -27.07 -30.41 -41.24
CA TRP A 500 -26.72 -30.00 -42.60
C TRP A 500 -25.26 -29.56 -42.71
N ALA A 501 -24.75 -28.78 -41.76
CA ALA A 501 -23.35 -28.36 -41.72
C ALA A 501 -22.40 -29.56 -41.56
N MET A 502 -22.79 -30.59 -40.79
CA MET A 502 -22.05 -31.85 -40.75
C MET A 502 -22.01 -32.53 -42.12
N LYS A 503 -23.14 -32.52 -42.85
CA LYS A 503 -23.23 -33.09 -44.19
C LYS A 503 -22.37 -32.37 -45.21
N GLU A 504 -22.40 -31.04 -45.20
CA GLU A 504 -21.55 -30.22 -46.07
C GLU A 504 -20.07 -30.34 -45.72
N GLY A 505 -19.72 -30.25 -44.43
CA GLY A 505 -18.33 -30.34 -43.96
C GLY A 505 -17.72 -31.73 -44.11
N ALA A 506 -18.54 -32.78 -44.17
CA ALA A 506 -18.08 -34.14 -44.40
C ALA A 506 -17.59 -34.39 -45.83
N VAL A 507 -18.05 -33.62 -46.83
CA VAL A 507 -17.59 -33.75 -48.23
C VAL A 507 -16.08 -33.47 -48.36
N PRO A 508 -15.54 -32.31 -47.93
CA PRO A 508 -14.11 -32.06 -47.97
C PRO A 508 -13.33 -32.95 -46.99
N LEU A 509 -13.93 -33.35 -45.86
CA LEU A 509 -13.29 -34.29 -44.93
C LEU A 509 -13.10 -35.68 -45.57
N GLN A 510 -14.12 -36.20 -46.25
CA GLN A 510 -14.03 -37.46 -47.01
C GLN A 510 -12.92 -37.41 -48.04
N GLN A 511 -12.83 -36.33 -48.81
CA GLN A 511 -11.75 -36.17 -49.80
C GLN A 511 -10.36 -36.23 -49.16
N ARG A 512 -10.14 -35.49 -48.07
CA ARG A 512 -8.84 -35.49 -47.36
C ARG A 512 -8.49 -36.86 -46.78
N LEU A 513 -9.46 -37.56 -46.21
CA LEU A 513 -9.24 -38.89 -45.64
C LEU A 513 -9.04 -39.96 -46.71
N PHE A 514 -9.67 -39.81 -47.87
CA PHE A 514 -9.42 -40.66 -49.02
C PHE A 514 -8.01 -40.46 -49.58
N GLU A 515 -7.57 -39.22 -49.72
CA GLU A 515 -6.21 -38.92 -50.19
C GLU A 515 -5.13 -39.42 -49.22
N LYS A 516 -5.39 -39.35 -47.91
CA LYS A 516 -4.42 -39.72 -46.87
C LYS A 516 -4.43 -41.21 -46.52
N PHE A 517 -5.59 -41.85 -46.50
CA PHE A 517 -5.77 -43.23 -46.00
C PHE A 517 -6.46 -44.17 -47.01
N GLY A 518 -6.92 -43.66 -48.16
CA GLY A 518 -7.61 -44.46 -49.18
C GLY A 518 -9.02 -44.89 -48.81
N ARG A 519 -9.66 -44.24 -47.82
CA ARG A 519 -10.95 -44.65 -47.25
C ARG A 519 -11.91 -43.47 -47.13
N ASN A 520 -13.19 -43.75 -47.35
CA ASN A 520 -14.29 -42.81 -47.15
C ASN A 520 -15.16 -43.31 -46.00
N VAL A 521 -15.58 -42.42 -45.11
CA VAL A 521 -16.70 -42.69 -44.22
C VAL A 521 -17.74 -41.59 -44.28
N GLN A 522 -18.99 -42.01 -44.11
CA GLN A 522 -20.19 -41.18 -44.21
C GLN A 522 -20.95 -41.27 -42.89
N PHE A 523 -21.87 -40.35 -42.65
CA PHE A 523 -22.64 -40.29 -41.41
C PHE A 523 -24.08 -40.71 -41.65
N GLY A 524 -24.73 -41.25 -40.62
CA GLY A 524 -26.18 -41.24 -40.49
C GLY A 524 -26.55 -40.24 -39.39
N ILE A 525 -27.53 -39.38 -39.64
CA ILE A 525 -27.99 -38.40 -38.65
C ILE A 525 -29.49 -38.57 -38.40
N GLY A 526 -29.88 -38.56 -37.13
CA GLY A 526 -31.28 -38.59 -36.68
C GLY A 526 -31.60 -37.40 -35.79
N VAL A 527 -32.68 -36.68 -36.11
CA VAL A 527 -33.14 -35.51 -35.32
C VAL A 527 -34.60 -35.68 -34.94
N ASN A 528 -34.90 -35.54 -33.65
CA ASN A 528 -36.26 -35.55 -33.12
C ASN A 528 -36.40 -34.48 -32.03
N THR A 529 -37.63 -33.97 -31.87
CA THR A 529 -37.96 -32.95 -30.89
C THR A 529 -39.13 -33.40 -30.02
N GLY A 530 -39.13 -32.99 -28.75
CA GLY A 530 -40.20 -33.28 -27.82
C GLY A 530 -39.78 -33.22 -26.35
N PRO A 531 -40.67 -33.54 -25.40
CA PRO A 531 -40.40 -33.43 -23.98
C PRO A 531 -39.43 -34.51 -23.49
N ALA A 532 -38.36 -34.11 -22.80
CA ALA A 532 -37.44 -34.98 -22.08
C ALA A 532 -37.12 -34.41 -20.69
N VAL A 533 -36.56 -35.24 -19.81
CA VAL A 533 -36.02 -34.80 -18.51
C VAL A 533 -34.54 -34.52 -18.69
N ILE A 534 -34.10 -33.29 -18.43
CA ILE A 534 -32.67 -32.91 -18.49
C ILE A 534 -32.16 -32.59 -17.10
N GLY A 535 -31.02 -33.15 -16.73
CA GLY A 535 -30.34 -32.83 -15.49
C GLY A 535 -29.15 -33.72 -15.20
N ASN A 536 -28.67 -33.69 -13.96
CA ASN A 536 -27.59 -34.57 -13.52
C ASN A 536 -28.15 -35.96 -13.24
N ILE A 537 -27.83 -36.91 -14.12
CA ILE A 537 -28.34 -38.28 -14.06
C ILE A 537 -27.17 -39.26 -13.97
N GLY A 538 -27.22 -40.19 -13.02
CA GLY A 538 -26.16 -41.17 -12.79
C GLY A 538 -26.06 -41.60 -11.33
N ALA A 539 -24.94 -42.22 -10.99
CA ALA A 539 -24.64 -42.58 -9.60
C ALA A 539 -24.12 -41.35 -8.83
N SER A 540 -24.30 -41.32 -7.51
CA SER A 540 -23.86 -40.19 -6.66
C SER A 540 -22.36 -39.83 -6.78
N PHE A 541 -21.53 -40.78 -7.22
CA PHE A 541 -20.09 -40.59 -7.44
C PHE A 541 -19.70 -40.38 -8.91
N ARG A 542 -20.65 -40.48 -9.85
CA ARG A 542 -20.45 -40.27 -11.30
C ARG A 542 -21.78 -39.89 -11.96
N MET A 543 -21.92 -38.61 -12.26
CA MET A 543 -23.12 -38.02 -12.87
C MET A 543 -22.76 -37.43 -14.23
N ASP A 544 -23.65 -37.63 -15.20
CA ASP A 544 -23.60 -36.95 -16.48
C ASP A 544 -24.77 -35.95 -16.52
N TYR A 545 -24.50 -34.70 -16.93
CA TYR A 545 -25.59 -33.79 -17.27
C TYR A 545 -26.13 -34.22 -18.64
N THR A 546 -27.31 -34.83 -18.67
CA THR A 546 -27.85 -35.46 -19.88
C THR A 546 -29.37 -35.42 -19.93
N ALA A 547 -29.94 -35.81 -21.07
CA ALA A 547 -31.38 -35.94 -21.28
C ALA A 547 -31.83 -37.39 -21.27
N ILE A 548 -32.97 -37.67 -20.63
CA ILE A 548 -33.65 -38.98 -20.66
C ILE A 548 -35.11 -38.80 -21.06
N GLY A 549 -35.57 -39.63 -21.98
CA GLY A 549 -36.97 -39.69 -22.40
C GLY A 549 -37.17 -40.40 -23.75
N ASP A 550 -38.43 -40.58 -24.14
CA ASP A 550 -38.79 -41.15 -25.44
C ASP A 550 -38.24 -40.31 -26.61
N THR A 551 -38.10 -38.99 -26.43
CA THR A 551 -37.50 -38.08 -27.42
C THR A 551 -36.08 -38.51 -27.79
N VAL A 552 -35.25 -38.82 -26.79
CA VAL A 552 -33.84 -39.23 -26.97
C VAL A 552 -33.78 -40.58 -27.68
N ASN A 553 -34.58 -41.55 -27.23
CA ASN A 553 -34.65 -42.88 -27.84
C ASN A 553 -35.10 -42.81 -29.30
N THR A 554 -36.09 -41.95 -29.60
CA THR A 554 -36.59 -41.75 -30.96
C THR A 554 -35.53 -41.13 -31.86
N SER A 555 -34.75 -40.14 -31.41
CA SER A 555 -33.62 -39.60 -32.19
C SER A 555 -32.57 -40.66 -32.51
N ALA A 556 -32.15 -41.45 -31.52
CA ALA A 556 -31.18 -42.52 -31.74
C ALA A 556 -31.68 -43.56 -32.75
N ARG A 557 -32.99 -43.87 -32.71
CA ARG A 557 -33.59 -44.80 -33.67
C ARG A 557 -33.68 -44.23 -35.09
N LEU A 558 -34.01 -42.94 -35.22
CA LEU A 558 -33.97 -42.26 -36.52
C LEU A 558 -32.56 -42.29 -37.11
N GLU A 559 -31.57 -42.00 -36.27
CA GLU A 559 -30.16 -42.11 -36.64
C GLU A 559 -29.91 -43.53 -37.15
N SER A 560 -30.18 -44.59 -36.38
CA SER A 560 -29.82 -45.96 -36.78
C SER A 560 -30.53 -46.46 -38.05
N ASN A 561 -31.64 -45.83 -38.47
CA ASN A 561 -32.32 -46.12 -39.74
C ASN A 561 -31.82 -45.25 -40.91
N ALA A 562 -31.04 -44.20 -40.65
CA ALA A 562 -30.47 -43.35 -41.68
C ALA A 562 -29.37 -44.08 -42.44
N GLN A 563 -29.47 -44.12 -43.77
CA GLN A 563 -28.41 -44.60 -44.63
C GLN A 563 -27.24 -43.61 -44.67
N ALA A 564 -26.15 -44.02 -45.31
CA ALA A 564 -24.94 -43.22 -45.42
C ALA A 564 -25.21 -41.89 -46.15
N GLY A 565 -24.94 -40.77 -45.48
CA GLY A 565 -25.20 -39.40 -45.95
C GLY A 565 -26.62 -38.89 -45.72
N GLN A 566 -27.51 -39.68 -45.11
CA GLN A 566 -28.88 -39.28 -44.83
C GLN A 566 -29.02 -38.52 -43.50
N ILE A 567 -29.91 -37.53 -43.52
CA ILE A 567 -30.39 -36.82 -42.34
C ILE A 567 -31.89 -37.13 -42.23
N LEU A 568 -32.27 -37.89 -41.22
CA LEU A 568 -33.66 -38.26 -40.96
C LEU A 568 -34.23 -37.41 -39.83
N ILE A 569 -35.40 -36.82 -40.06
CA ILE A 569 -36.12 -36.02 -39.07
C ILE A 569 -37.50 -36.62 -38.79
N SER A 570 -37.91 -36.56 -37.53
CA SER A 570 -39.28 -36.92 -37.13
C SER A 570 -40.33 -35.96 -37.71
N GLN A 571 -41.59 -36.39 -37.76
CA GLN A 571 -42.73 -35.51 -38.01
C GLN A 571 -42.76 -34.28 -37.11
N ALA A 572 -42.47 -34.42 -35.82
CA ALA A 572 -42.48 -33.30 -34.88
C ALA A 572 -41.43 -32.22 -35.23
N VAL A 573 -40.28 -32.62 -35.79
CA VAL A 573 -39.28 -31.67 -36.30
C VAL A 573 -39.78 -31.06 -37.60
N TYR A 574 -40.26 -31.87 -38.54
CA TYR A 574 -40.78 -31.40 -39.84
C TYR A 574 -41.85 -30.32 -39.69
N GLU A 575 -42.83 -30.51 -38.81
CA GLU A 575 -43.91 -29.55 -38.54
C GLU A 575 -43.38 -28.16 -38.12
N GLN A 576 -42.21 -28.11 -37.45
CA GLN A 576 -41.60 -26.87 -37.00
C GLN A 576 -40.65 -26.23 -38.03
N VAL A 577 -40.17 -27.00 -39.03
CA VAL A 577 -39.15 -26.51 -39.97
C VAL A 577 -39.58 -26.53 -41.45
N GLN A 578 -40.74 -27.10 -41.80
CA GLN A 578 -41.20 -27.35 -43.18
C GLN A 578 -41.09 -26.15 -44.14
N ASP A 579 -41.27 -24.92 -43.64
CA ASP A 579 -41.19 -23.71 -44.45
C ASP A 579 -39.74 -23.33 -44.83
N ARG A 580 -38.74 -23.93 -44.15
CA ARG A 580 -37.32 -23.56 -44.22
C ARG A 580 -36.42 -24.71 -44.66
N VAL A 581 -36.96 -25.91 -44.83
CA VAL A 581 -36.21 -27.08 -45.31
C VAL A 581 -36.92 -27.73 -46.49
N GLU A 582 -36.14 -28.35 -47.36
CA GLU A 582 -36.63 -29.23 -48.42
C GLU A 582 -36.51 -30.67 -47.93
N VAL A 583 -37.61 -31.43 -48.02
CA VAL A 583 -37.66 -32.80 -47.52
C VAL A 583 -38.38 -33.75 -48.45
N THR A 584 -37.97 -35.02 -48.40
CA THR A 584 -38.68 -36.15 -49.00
C THR A 584 -39.32 -36.98 -47.89
N SER A 585 -40.63 -37.21 -47.98
CA SER A 585 -41.34 -38.10 -47.05
C SER A 585 -40.98 -39.56 -47.34
N LEU A 586 -40.48 -40.26 -46.32
CA LEU A 586 -40.15 -41.69 -46.40
C LEU A 586 -41.30 -42.59 -45.90
N GLY A 587 -42.42 -41.97 -45.49
CA GLY A 587 -43.56 -42.67 -44.92
C GLY A 587 -43.31 -43.16 -43.48
N GLU A 588 -44.13 -44.13 -43.07
CA GLU A 588 -44.11 -44.68 -41.72
C GLU A 588 -43.02 -45.76 -41.61
N ILE A 589 -41.97 -45.49 -40.83
CA ILE A 589 -40.91 -46.46 -40.55
C ILE A 589 -41.28 -47.22 -39.27
N SER A 590 -41.28 -48.56 -39.35
CA SER A 590 -41.49 -49.41 -38.19
C SER A 590 -40.23 -49.41 -37.32
N VAL A 591 -40.37 -48.94 -36.08
CA VAL A 591 -39.27 -48.85 -35.13
C VAL A 591 -39.47 -49.88 -34.02
N LYS A 592 -38.50 -50.75 -33.78
CA LYS A 592 -38.56 -51.83 -32.77
C LYS A 592 -39.06 -51.31 -31.41
N GLY A 593 -40.22 -51.76 -30.94
CA GLY A 593 -40.76 -51.41 -29.62
C GLY A 593 -41.75 -50.24 -29.57
N LYS A 594 -42.25 -49.74 -30.72
CA LYS A 594 -43.48 -48.94 -30.78
C LYS A 594 -44.58 -49.69 -31.55
N THR A 595 -45.82 -49.56 -31.11
CA THR A 595 -47.01 -50.21 -31.70
C THR A 595 -47.54 -49.47 -32.94
N GLN A 596 -47.21 -48.19 -33.07
CA GLN A 596 -47.40 -47.35 -34.26
C GLN A 596 -46.02 -46.93 -34.77
N GLY A 597 -45.80 -46.96 -36.09
CA GLY A 597 -44.58 -46.43 -36.69
C GLY A 597 -44.56 -44.91 -36.63
N ILE A 598 -43.41 -44.35 -37.02
CA ILE A 598 -43.18 -42.90 -36.99
C ILE A 598 -43.06 -42.43 -38.43
N ASN A 599 -43.73 -41.34 -38.78
CA ASN A 599 -43.52 -40.66 -40.05
C ASN A 599 -42.15 -39.99 -40.06
N VAL A 600 -41.33 -40.36 -41.04
CA VAL A 600 -39.95 -39.88 -41.17
C VAL A 600 -39.76 -39.13 -42.47
N TYR A 601 -38.97 -38.07 -42.40
CA TYR A 601 -38.64 -37.22 -43.54
C TYR A 601 -37.13 -37.18 -43.70
N GLN A 602 -36.64 -37.28 -44.94
CA GLN A 602 -35.25 -37.04 -45.29
C GLN A 602 -35.06 -35.55 -45.57
N VAL A 603 -34.02 -34.93 -45.01
CA VAL A 603 -33.65 -33.55 -45.35
C VAL A 603 -32.77 -33.54 -46.60
N ASP A 604 -33.27 -32.89 -47.64
CA ASP A 604 -32.63 -32.78 -48.95
C ASP A 604 -31.95 -31.43 -49.16
N GLY A 605 -32.39 -30.39 -48.43
CA GLY A 605 -31.82 -29.05 -48.49
C GLY A 605 -32.31 -28.13 -47.39
N ILE A 606 -31.58 -27.03 -47.16
CA ILE A 606 -32.05 -25.88 -46.36
C ILE A 606 -32.42 -24.77 -47.36
N LYS A 607 -33.63 -24.22 -47.22
CA LYS A 607 -34.10 -23.11 -48.05
C LYS A 607 -33.39 -21.83 -47.62
N ALA A 608 -32.93 -21.05 -48.60
CA ALA A 608 -32.23 -19.79 -48.39
C ALA A 608 -33.15 -18.70 -47.79
#